data_AF-A0A2V9N9X5-F1
#
_entry.id   AF-A0A2V9N9X5-F1
#
_cell.length_a   1.000
_cell.length_b   1.000
_cell.length_c   1.000
_cell.angle_alpha   90.00
_cell.angle_beta   90.00
_cell.angle_gamma   90.00
#
_symmetry.space_group_name_H-M   'P 1'
#
loop_
_entity.id
_entity.type
_entity.pdbx_description
1 polymer ?
#
loop_
_entity_poly.entity_id
_entity_poly.type
_entity_poly.pdbx_seq_one_letter_code
_entity_poly.pdbx_strand_id
1 'polypeptide(L)'
;KGAEHAFPAIAAAHPGDLRIAWMDTRRGYWNTYYRSSTNGGATWSPETRLSSYRRGYPYIHPSGFNFPFGDYFGIAIDGDAQTHAVWGEGWSFDSPGSIWYANGR
;
A
#
# COMPACT_ATOMS: atom_id res chain seq x y z
N LYS A 1 -20.00 9.57 -6.98
CA LYS A 1 -18.68 9.49 -7.68
C LYS A 1 -18.04 8.16 -7.29
N GLY A 2 -17.39 7.45 -8.21
CA GLY A 2 -16.65 6.23 -7.90
C GLY A 2 -15.33 6.52 -7.18
N ALA A 3 -14.68 5.46 -6.69
CA ALA A 3 -13.32 5.50 -6.16
C ALA A 3 -12.38 4.78 -7.13
N GLU A 4 -11.16 5.30 -7.26
CA GLU A 4 -10.08 4.64 -7.99
C GLU A 4 -9.50 3.53 -7.14
N HIS A 5 -9.25 2.37 -7.72
CA HIS A 5 -8.55 1.24 -7.10
C HIS A 5 -7.49 0.76 -8.09
N ALA A 6 -6.22 0.91 -7.74
CA ALA A 6 -5.13 0.73 -8.70
C ALA A 6 -3.90 0.06 -8.06
N PHE A 7 -3.00 -0.37 -8.94
CA PHE A 7 -1.69 -0.92 -8.59
C PHE A 7 -1.80 -2.08 -7.59
N PRO A 8 -2.54 -3.16 -7.89
CA PRO A 8 -2.55 -4.33 -7.01
C PRO A 8 -1.18 -5.02 -7.04
N ALA A 9 -0.71 -5.45 -5.88
CA ALA A 9 0.46 -6.31 -5.73
C ALA A 9 0.11 -7.50 -4.83
N ILE A 10 0.72 -8.65 -5.12
CA ILE A 10 0.57 -9.88 -4.35
C ILE A 10 1.94 -10.52 -4.14
N ALA A 11 2.17 -11.05 -2.95
CA ALA A 11 3.31 -11.90 -2.62
C ALA A 11 2.82 -13.16 -1.90
N ALA A 12 3.56 -14.24 -2.06
CA ALA A 12 3.28 -15.53 -1.44
C ALA A 12 4.56 -16.10 -0.83
N ALA A 13 4.42 -16.78 0.30
CA ALA A 13 5.53 -17.47 0.96
C ALA A 13 5.21 -18.97 1.07
N HIS A 14 4.99 -19.48 2.28
CA HIS A 14 4.62 -20.87 2.52
C HIS A 14 3.15 -21.15 2.14
N PRO A 15 2.75 -22.43 2.00
CA PRO A 15 1.38 -22.79 1.61
C PRO A 15 0.32 -22.06 2.45
N GLY A 16 -0.55 -21.33 1.76
CA GLY A 16 -1.64 -20.58 2.37
C GLY A 16 -1.29 -19.14 2.76
N ASP A 17 -0.01 -18.77 2.87
CA ASP A 17 0.43 -17.40 3.16
C ASP A 17 0.41 -16.55 1.89
N LEU A 18 -0.60 -15.66 1.80
CA LEU A 18 -0.69 -14.62 0.78
C LEU A 18 -0.73 -13.24 1.40
N ARG A 19 -0.03 -12.30 0.79
CA ARG A 19 -0.07 -10.86 1.10
C ARG A 19 -0.56 -10.11 -0.12
N ILE A 20 -1.52 -9.22 0.06
CA ILE A 20 -1.96 -8.30 -0.98
C ILE A 20 -1.86 -6.87 -0.50
N ALA A 21 -1.56 -5.99 -1.43
CA ALA A 21 -1.60 -4.57 -1.20
C ALA A 21 -2.07 -3.84 -2.47
N TRP A 22 -2.65 -2.66 -2.29
CA TRP A 22 -3.16 -1.83 -3.39
C TRP A 22 -3.22 -0.37 -2.97
N MET A 23 -3.45 0.53 -3.92
CA MET A 23 -3.73 1.93 -3.64
C MET A 23 -5.15 2.31 -4.07
N ASP A 24 -5.85 3.11 -3.28
CA ASP A 24 -7.19 3.59 -3.66
C ASP A 24 -7.56 4.96 -3.09
N THR A 25 -8.61 5.55 -3.64
CA THR A 25 -9.15 6.86 -3.26
C THR A 25 -10.47 6.80 -2.50
N ARG A 26 -10.84 5.65 -1.89
CA ARG A 26 -12.14 5.47 -1.23
C ARG A 26 -12.40 6.45 -0.08
N ARG A 27 -11.33 7.08 0.44
CA ARG A 27 -11.34 8.10 1.51
C ARG A 27 -11.06 9.52 1.01
N GLY A 28 -11.23 9.78 -0.29
CA GLY A 28 -11.08 11.08 -0.93
C GLY A 28 -9.67 11.38 -1.46
N TYR A 29 -8.63 10.93 -0.76
CA TYR A 29 -7.24 10.95 -1.20
C TYR A 29 -6.70 9.53 -1.39
N TRP A 30 -5.60 9.39 -2.11
CA TRP A 30 -4.94 8.09 -2.27
C TRP A 30 -4.41 7.58 -0.94
N ASN A 31 -4.54 6.28 -0.74
CA ASN A 31 -4.00 5.57 0.41
C ASN A 31 -3.49 4.20 -0.02
N THR A 32 -2.46 3.70 0.66
CA THR A 32 -1.90 2.36 0.44
C THR A 32 -2.50 1.41 1.46
N TYR A 33 -3.01 0.27 1.01
CA TYR A 33 -3.73 -0.70 1.84
C TYR A 33 -3.12 -2.10 1.80
N TYR A 34 -3.29 -2.74 2.94
CA TYR A 34 -2.85 -4.03 3.46
C TYR A 34 -3.89 -5.14 3.63
N ARG A 35 -3.74 -6.35 3.09
CA ARG A 35 -4.36 -7.57 3.68
C ARG A 35 -3.48 -8.80 3.58
N SER A 36 -3.69 -9.74 4.49
CA SER A 36 -3.08 -11.07 4.45
C SER A 36 -4.12 -12.19 4.45
N SER A 37 -3.70 -13.36 3.99
CA SER A 37 -4.42 -14.61 4.08
C SER A 37 -3.48 -15.69 4.61
N THR A 38 -4.03 -16.62 5.38
CA THR A 38 -3.34 -17.82 5.89
C THR A 38 -3.96 -19.11 5.33
N ASN A 39 -4.88 -18.99 4.38
CA ASN A 39 -5.61 -20.13 3.78
C ASN A 39 -5.76 -19.98 2.27
N GLY A 40 -4.73 -19.46 1.60
CA GLY A 40 -4.67 -19.44 0.14
C GLY A 40 -5.67 -18.48 -0.51
N GLY A 41 -6.06 -17.43 0.22
CA GLY A 41 -6.99 -16.40 -0.26
C GLY A 41 -8.47 -16.74 -0.06
N ALA A 42 -8.79 -17.85 0.61
CA ALA A 42 -10.18 -18.20 0.93
C ALA A 42 -10.81 -17.20 1.92
N THR A 43 -10.02 -16.73 2.88
CA THR A 43 -10.38 -15.61 3.76
C THR A 43 -9.21 -14.64 3.90
N TRP A 44 -9.52 -13.39 4.21
CA TRP A 44 -8.54 -12.31 4.32
C TRP A 44 -8.69 -11.57 5.64
N SER A 45 -7.57 -11.10 6.19
CA SER A 45 -7.52 -10.22 7.36
C SER A 45 -8.37 -8.96 7.17
N PRO A 46 -8.67 -8.21 8.23
CA PRO A 46 -9.11 -6.83 8.09
C PRO A 46 -8.14 -6.00 7.25
N GLU A 47 -8.66 -4.96 6.58
CA GLU A 47 -7.84 -4.01 5.83
C GLU A 47 -6.98 -3.17 6.78
N THR A 48 -5.70 -3.05 6.46
CA THR A 48 -4.76 -2.17 7.18
C THR A 48 -4.35 -1.03 6.26
N ARG A 49 -4.40 0.22 6.72
CA ARG A 49 -3.85 1.35 5.96
C ARG A 49 -2.35 1.47 6.28
N LEU A 50 -1.50 1.37 5.26
CA LEU A 50 -0.04 1.52 5.38
C LEU A 50 0.39 2.99 5.29
N SER A 51 -0.24 3.77 4.39
CA SER A 51 0.02 5.19 4.27
C SER A 51 -0.40 5.95 5.53
N SER A 52 0.35 6.98 5.89
CA SER A 52 0.08 7.75 7.09
C SER A 52 0.55 9.18 6.95
N TYR A 53 -0.08 10.08 7.70
CA TYR A 53 0.29 11.48 7.69
C TYR A 53 1.75 11.68 8.13
N ARG A 54 2.45 12.55 7.40
CA ARG A 54 3.83 12.94 7.69
C ARG A 54 3.96 14.44 7.52
N ARG A 55 4.24 15.13 8.63
CA ARG A 55 4.48 16.58 8.62
C ARG A 55 5.74 16.89 7.81
N GLY A 56 5.68 17.98 7.03
CA GLY A 56 6.79 18.42 6.18
C GLY A 56 6.68 17.99 4.72
N TYR A 57 5.72 17.12 4.38
CA TYR A 57 5.43 16.73 3.02
C TYR A 57 4.13 17.41 2.56
N PRO A 58 4.17 18.33 1.58
CA PRO A 58 3.00 19.12 1.22
C PRO A 58 1.88 18.27 0.62
N TYR A 59 2.21 17.14 0.00
CA TYR A 59 1.26 16.25 -0.67
C TYR A 59 0.62 15.18 0.23
N ILE A 60 0.89 15.21 1.55
CA ILE A 60 0.34 14.24 2.51
C ILE A 60 -0.62 14.94 3.46
N HIS A 61 -1.84 14.42 3.51
CA HIS A 61 -2.93 14.86 4.37
C HIS A 61 -3.27 13.78 5.42
N PRO A 62 -3.98 14.13 6.51
CA PRO A 62 -4.50 13.15 7.47
C PRO A 62 -5.33 12.02 6.83
N SER A 63 -6.01 12.31 5.72
CA SER A 63 -6.88 11.40 4.98
C SER A 63 -6.20 10.64 3.83
N GLY A 64 -4.94 10.93 3.49
CA GLY A 64 -4.22 10.27 2.39
C GLY A 64 -3.22 11.21 1.69
N PHE A 65 -2.75 10.82 0.51
CA PHE A 65 -1.81 11.59 -0.30
C PHE A 65 -2.39 11.95 -1.68
N ASN A 66 -1.79 12.93 -2.36
CA ASN A 66 -2.35 13.50 -3.59
C ASN A 66 -2.20 12.59 -4.81
N PHE A 67 -1.03 12.00 -5.01
CA PHE A 67 -0.71 11.26 -6.23
C PHE A 67 0.10 9.99 -5.95
N PRO A 68 -0.32 8.82 -6.48
CA PRO A 68 0.42 7.57 -6.40
C PRO A 68 1.40 7.46 -7.57
N PHE A 69 2.67 7.23 -7.28
CA PHE A 69 3.60 6.77 -8.32
C PHE A 69 3.51 5.25 -8.41
N GLY A 70 2.53 4.77 -9.18
CA GLY A 70 2.17 3.36 -9.26
C GLY A 70 3.30 2.42 -9.70
N ASP A 71 4.19 2.89 -10.58
CA ASP A 71 5.36 2.12 -11.06
C ASP A 71 6.42 1.91 -9.96
N TYR A 72 6.30 2.61 -8.83
CA TYR A 72 7.18 2.47 -7.66
C TYR A 72 6.50 1.71 -6.51
N PHE A 73 5.55 0.83 -6.82
CA PHE A 73 4.85 0.01 -5.84
C PHE A 73 5.31 -1.46 -5.86
N GLY A 74 5.56 -2.03 -4.68
CA GLY A 74 5.91 -3.44 -4.54
C GLY A 74 5.77 -3.97 -3.12
N ILE A 75 5.59 -5.29 -3.01
CA ILE A 75 5.59 -6.00 -1.73
C ILE A 75 6.45 -7.27 -1.82
N ALA A 76 7.04 -7.68 -0.70
CA ALA A 76 7.79 -8.92 -0.55
C ALA A 76 7.55 -9.52 0.84
N ILE A 77 7.88 -10.81 1.00
CA ILE A 77 7.89 -11.51 2.29
C ILE A 77 9.30 -12.03 2.51
N ASP A 78 9.91 -11.73 3.65
CA ASP A 78 11.26 -12.20 3.97
C ASP A 78 11.27 -13.61 4.60
N GLY A 79 12.47 -14.08 4.98
CA GLY A 79 12.65 -15.38 5.60
C GLY A 79 12.04 -15.54 7.00
N ASP A 80 11.72 -14.42 7.66
CA ASP A 80 11.09 -14.38 8.99
C ASP A 80 9.56 -14.19 8.90
N ALA A 81 9.00 -14.34 7.69
CA ALA A 81 7.60 -14.11 7.35
C ALA A 81 7.14 -12.65 7.60
N GLN A 82 8.07 -11.70 7.64
CA GLN A 82 7.78 -10.29 7.67
C GLN A 82 7.42 -9.80 6.25
N THR A 83 6.35 -9.04 6.16
CA THR A 83 5.96 -8.35 4.92
C THR A 83 6.73 -7.05 4.83
N HIS A 84 7.26 -6.76 3.64
CA HIS A 84 7.86 -5.49 3.27
C HIS A 84 7.03 -4.86 2.16
N ALA A 85 6.65 -3.60 2.32
CA ALA A 85 5.92 -2.84 1.30
C ALA A 85 6.64 -1.54 1.00
N VAL A 86 6.79 -1.20 -0.28
CA VAL A 86 7.32 0.07 -0.76
C VAL A 86 6.34 0.70 -1.74
N TRP A 87 6.15 2.01 -1.66
CA TRP A 87 5.26 2.75 -2.57
C TRP A 87 5.74 4.19 -2.75
N GLY A 88 5.40 4.81 -3.88
CA GLY A 88 5.70 6.21 -4.15
C GLY A 88 4.50 7.13 -3.93
N GLU A 89 4.74 8.26 -3.28
CA GLU A 89 3.75 9.33 -3.09
C GLU A 89 4.30 10.68 -3.59
N GLY A 90 3.44 11.51 -4.17
CA GLY A 90 3.79 12.85 -4.63
C GLY A 90 2.60 13.80 -4.72
N TRP A 91 2.88 15.03 -5.18
CA TRP A 91 1.87 16.06 -5.36
C TRP A 91 1.08 15.89 -6.67
N SER A 92 1.77 15.55 -7.75
CA SER A 92 1.24 15.29 -9.10
C SER A 92 2.20 14.39 -9.89
N PHE A 93 1.80 14.00 -11.10
CA PHE A 93 2.60 13.17 -12.01
C PHE A 93 3.96 13.78 -12.40
N ASP A 94 4.10 15.11 -12.35
CA ASP A 94 5.31 15.86 -12.74
C ASP A 94 5.97 16.57 -11.54
N SER A 95 5.67 16.11 -10.33
CA SER A 95 6.27 16.64 -9.11
C SER A 95 7.31 15.67 -8.55
N PRO A 96 8.33 16.16 -7.82
CA PRO A 96 9.11 15.28 -6.96
C PRO A 96 8.20 14.64 -5.90
N GLY A 97 8.58 13.45 -5.47
CA GLY A 97 7.89 12.71 -4.42
C GLY A 97 8.85 12.01 -3.48
N SER A 98 8.34 11.04 -2.74
CA SER A 98 9.15 10.16 -1.90
C SER A 98 8.74 8.72 -2.07
N ILE A 99 9.70 7.83 -1.86
CA ILE A 99 9.45 6.41 -1.66
C ILE A 99 9.27 6.16 -0.17
N TRP A 100 8.18 5.52 0.17
CA TRP A 100 7.83 5.11 1.52
C TRP A 100 8.02 3.62 1.70
N TYR A 101 8.21 3.22 2.95
CA TYR A 101 8.44 1.85 3.34
C TYR A 101 7.66 1.54 4.62
N ALA A 102 7.05 0.36 4.66
CA ALA A 102 6.47 -0.22 5.86
C ALA A 102 6.82 -1.71 5.94
N ASN A 103 6.93 -2.23 7.15
CA ASN A 103 7.04 -3.66 7.40
C ASN A 103 6.16 -4.09 8.57
N GLY A 104 5.87 -5.39 8.62
CA GLY A 104 5.05 -5.98 9.68
C GLY A 104 4.69 -7.42 9.38
N ARG A 105 4.16 -8.12 10.38
CA ARG A 105 3.64 -9.48 10.26
C ARG A 105 2.11 -9.45 10.23
#